data_AF-A0A7J3MG63-F1
#
_entry.id   AF-A0A7J3MG63-F1
#
_cell.length_a   1.000
_cell.length_b   1.000
_cell.length_c   1.000
_cell.angle_alpha   90.00
_cell.angle_beta   90.00
_cell.angle_gamma   90.00
#
_symmetry.space_group_name_H-M   'P 1'
#
loop_
_entity.id
_entity.type
_entity.pdbx_description
1 polymer ?
#
loop_
_entity_poly.entity_id
_entity_poly.type
_entity_poly.pdbx_seq_one_letter_code
_entity_poly.pdbx_strand_id
1 'polypeptide(L)'
;MDIKSAILNVLIGLILLSVFLLCMLPPIILIKYYQLHISEDVMQFAFGTLKYLLLLFGVSFGSFLFIPGFLFRIARLTPKEGEYELTVKNKEVFKWILAQGLYTISLIAGRMFIHAKLLVFKLFGAKIGKGVLFQGWTTDPFLTEVGDFSVIGGGAKILAHIADKPGRIIFRRVKIGKYCLIGFNALIMPGAVLDDYVILGAYTLIPKDAKLDRGLWVG
;
A
#
# COMPACT_ATOMS: atom_id res chain seq x y z
N MET A 1 5.79 -8.90 27.90
CA MET A 1 6.48 -8.06 26.89
C MET A 1 7.70 -7.44 27.55
N ASP A 2 8.90 -7.64 27.00
CA ASP A 2 10.15 -7.08 27.56
C ASP A 2 10.20 -5.55 27.34
N ILE A 3 10.79 -4.81 28.29
CA ILE A 3 10.96 -3.35 28.29
C ILE A 3 11.62 -2.88 26.99
N LYS A 4 12.63 -3.61 26.49
CA LYS A 4 13.30 -3.25 25.22
C LYS A 4 12.35 -3.29 24.02
N SER A 5 11.46 -4.28 23.96
CA SER A 5 10.46 -4.37 22.89
C SER A 5 9.42 -3.25 22.99
N ALA A 6 9.04 -2.86 24.20
CA ALA A 6 8.14 -1.73 24.42
C ALA A 6 8.75 -0.41 23.92
N ILE A 7 10.02 -0.14 24.27
CA ILE A 7 10.74 1.06 23.82
C ILE A 7 10.81 1.11 22.28
N LEU A 8 11.11 -0.03 21.63
CA LEU A 8 11.22 -0.07 20.18
C LEU A 8 9.87 0.17 19.47
N ASN A 9 8.78 -0.34 20.03
CA ASN A 9 7.42 -0.05 19.55
C ASN A 9 7.06 1.43 19.68
N VAL A 10 7.36 2.05 20.83
CA VAL A 10 7.14 3.48 21.05
C VAL A 10 7.96 4.30 20.05
N LEU A 11 9.22 3.92 19.80
CA LEU A 11 10.07 4.58 18.82
C LEU A 11 9.50 4.51 17.41
N ILE A 12 9.00 3.34 16.97
CA ILE A 12 8.31 3.21 15.68
C ILE A 12 7.10 4.13 15.62
N GLY A 13 6.29 4.17 16.68
CA GLY A 13 5.14 5.08 16.77
C GLY A 13 5.54 6.54 16.62
N LEU A 14 6.61 6.98 17.30
CA LEU A 14 7.14 8.33 17.19
C LEU A 14 7.68 8.65 15.79
N ILE A 15 8.34 7.69 15.14
CA ILE A 15 8.80 7.84 13.76
C ILE A 15 7.60 8.02 12.83
N LEU A 16 6.59 7.15 12.92
CA LEU A 16 5.39 7.24 12.08
C LEU A 16 4.61 8.53 12.32
N LEU A 17 4.49 8.97 13.58
CA LEU A 17 3.89 10.25 13.93
C LEU A 17 4.67 11.42 13.31
N SER A 18 6.00 11.38 13.38
CA SER A 18 6.86 12.41 12.78
C SER A 18 6.70 12.46 11.26
N VAL A 19 6.57 11.32 10.60
CA VAL A 19 6.28 11.25 9.15
C VAL A 19 4.89 11.80 8.83
N PHE A 20 3.89 11.49 9.65
CA PHE A 20 2.55 12.05 9.49
C PHE A 20 2.58 13.58 9.59
N LEU A 21 3.26 14.13 10.60
CA LEU A 21 3.43 15.59 10.77
C LEU A 21 4.23 16.20 9.60
N LEU A 22 5.26 15.52 9.10
CA LEU A 22 6.01 15.93 7.92
C LEU A 22 5.11 16.05 6.68
N CYS A 23 4.12 15.16 6.52
CA CYS A 23 3.15 15.25 5.43
C CYS A 23 2.25 16.50 5.53
N MET A 24 2.09 17.08 6.72
CA MET A 24 1.33 18.31 6.94
C MET A 24 2.14 19.58 6.69
N LEU A 25 3.48 19.52 6.64
CA LEU A 25 4.30 20.71 6.42
C LEU A 25 4.06 21.40 5.07
N PRO A 26 3.98 20.70 3.91
CA PRO A 26 3.73 21.35 2.63
C PRO A 26 2.43 22.17 2.57
N PRO A 27 1.26 21.66 3.02
CA PRO A 27 0.06 22.50 3.04
C PRO A 27 0.13 23.65 4.05
N ILE A 28 0.79 23.48 5.20
CA ILE A 28 1.00 24.58 6.16
C ILE A 28 1.87 25.69 5.55
N ILE A 29 2.92 25.33 4.82
CA ILE A 29 3.79 26.27 4.08
C ILE A 29 2.96 26.99 3.01
N LEU A 30 2.13 26.27 2.25
CA LEU A 30 1.25 26.87 1.25
C LEU A 30 0.31 27.91 1.89
N ILE A 31 -0.36 27.58 3.00
CA ILE A 31 -1.26 28.50 3.70
C ILE A 31 -0.51 29.75 4.18
N LYS A 32 0.73 29.59 4.67
CA LYS A 32 1.53 30.71 5.18
C LYS A 32 1.98 31.67 4.07
N TYR A 33 2.42 31.15 2.93
CA TYR A 33 3.06 31.96 1.88
C TYR A 33 2.13 32.32 0.71
N TYR A 34 1.06 31.56 0.49
CA TYR A 34 0.10 31.80 -0.58
C TYR A 34 -1.24 32.21 0.03
N GLN A 35 -1.40 33.50 0.32
CA GLN A 35 -2.65 33.99 0.92
C GLN A 35 -3.74 34.15 -0.15
N LEU A 36 -4.97 33.85 0.24
CA LEU A 36 -6.14 34.07 -0.61
C LEU A 36 -6.31 35.57 -0.84
N HIS A 37 -6.26 35.97 -2.11
CA HIS A 37 -6.57 37.34 -2.49
C HIS A 37 -8.09 37.58 -2.39
N ILE A 38 -8.49 38.51 -1.54
CA ILE A 38 -9.89 38.90 -1.36
C ILE A 38 -10.18 40.03 -2.34
N SER A 39 -10.92 39.72 -3.39
CA SER A 39 -11.38 40.68 -4.41
C SER A 39 -12.80 41.14 -4.07
N GLU A 40 -13.11 42.41 -4.34
CA GLU A 40 -14.49 42.94 -4.28
C GLU A 40 -15.35 42.40 -5.41
N ASP A 41 -14.75 42.12 -6.58
CA ASP A 41 -15.43 41.43 -7.67
C ASP A 41 -15.69 39.98 -7.30
N VAL A 42 -16.97 39.60 -7.29
CA VAL A 42 -17.45 38.28 -6.88
C VAL A 42 -16.88 37.17 -7.76
N MET A 43 -16.76 37.38 -9.06
CA MET A 43 -16.26 36.36 -9.99
C MET A 43 -14.77 36.12 -9.78
N GLN A 44 -13.97 37.17 -9.64
CA GLN A 44 -12.54 37.06 -9.33
C GLN A 44 -12.30 36.40 -7.96
N PHE A 45 -13.10 36.74 -6.96
CA PHE A 45 -13.04 36.10 -5.64
C PHE A 45 -13.38 34.60 -5.73
N ALA A 46 -14.42 34.23 -6.47
CA ALA A 46 -14.83 32.83 -6.65
C ALA A 46 -13.74 32.00 -7.34
N PHE A 47 -13.17 32.50 -8.44
CA PHE A 47 -12.08 31.80 -9.15
C PHE A 47 -10.80 31.73 -8.31
N GLY A 48 -10.45 32.81 -7.59
CA GLY A 48 -9.31 32.83 -6.68
C GLY A 48 -9.45 31.79 -5.56
N THR A 49 -10.64 31.70 -4.97
CA THR A 49 -10.97 30.72 -3.93
C THR A 49 -10.92 29.29 -4.44
N LEU A 50 -11.53 29.02 -5.61
CA LEU A 50 -11.49 27.68 -6.21
C LEU A 50 -10.05 27.24 -6.50
N LYS A 51 -9.24 28.12 -7.09
CA LYS A 51 -7.82 27.86 -7.34
C LYS A 51 -7.07 27.56 -6.04
N TYR A 52 -7.30 28.35 -5.00
CA TYR A 52 -6.67 28.16 -3.69
C TYR A 52 -7.03 26.80 -3.09
N LEU A 53 -8.30 26.41 -3.12
CA LEU A 53 -8.76 25.12 -2.61
C LEU A 53 -8.19 23.94 -3.41
N LEU A 54 -8.12 24.05 -4.74
CA LEU A 54 -7.52 23.03 -5.59
C LEU A 54 -6.02 22.87 -5.31
N LEU A 55 -5.29 23.97 -5.10
CA LEU A 55 -3.87 23.94 -4.73
C LEU A 55 -3.68 23.30 -3.34
N LEU A 56 -4.47 23.71 -2.35
CA LEU A 56 -4.40 23.17 -1.00
C LEU A 56 -4.69 21.66 -0.98
N PHE A 57 -5.74 21.25 -1.69
CA PHE A 57 -6.08 19.85 -1.85
C PHE A 57 -4.97 19.09 -2.57
N GLY A 58 -4.48 19.61 -3.70
CA GLY A 58 -3.43 18.95 -4.49
C GLY A 58 -2.11 18.79 -3.73
N VAL A 59 -1.67 19.82 -3.00
CA VAL A 59 -0.45 19.78 -2.17
C VAL A 59 -0.61 18.80 -1.01
N SER A 60 -1.75 18.82 -0.32
CA SER A 60 -2.04 17.88 0.77
C SER A 60 -2.12 16.43 0.25
N PHE A 61 -2.81 16.23 -0.86
CA PHE A 61 -2.96 14.92 -1.48
C PHE A 61 -1.60 14.37 -1.93
N GLY A 62 -0.80 15.19 -2.61
CA GLY A 62 0.55 14.83 -3.05
C GLY A 62 1.49 14.54 -1.89
N SER A 63 1.44 15.33 -0.80
CA SER A 63 2.33 15.12 0.36
C SER A 63 2.08 13.76 1.01
N PHE A 64 0.83 13.42 1.32
CA PHE A 64 0.46 12.12 1.89
C PHE A 64 0.76 10.97 0.93
N LEU A 65 0.58 11.16 -0.38
CA LEU A 65 0.82 10.10 -1.36
C LEU A 65 2.33 9.80 -1.51
N PHE A 66 3.17 10.82 -1.70
CA PHE A 66 4.56 10.63 -2.11
C PHE A 66 5.56 10.57 -0.95
N ILE A 67 5.40 11.35 0.13
CA ILE A 67 6.41 11.42 1.21
C ILE A 67 6.64 10.06 1.87
N PRO A 68 5.61 9.31 2.32
CA PRO A 68 5.84 8.01 2.95
C PRO A 68 6.44 6.98 1.98
N GLY A 69 6.02 7.01 0.71
CA GLY A 69 6.55 6.13 -0.34
C GLY A 69 8.02 6.40 -0.65
N PHE A 70 8.42 7.68 -0.68
CA PHE A 70 9.81 8.08 -0.89
C PHE A 70 10.70 7.66 0.29
N LEU A 71 10.25 7.89 1.52
CA LEU A 71 10.95 7.43 2.73
C LEU A 71 11.10 5.91 2.77
N PHE A 72 10.05 5.16 2.40
CA PHE A 72 10.10 3.70 2.28
C PHE A 72 11.23 3.25 1.32
N ARG A 73 11.38 3.92 0.18
CA ARG A 73 12.41 3.62 -0.83
C ARG A 73 13.81 3.99 -0.35
N ILE A 74 14.00 5.18 0.21
CA ILE A 74 15.30 5.63 0.74
C ILE A 74 15.78 4.71 1.86
N ALA A 75 14.89 4.41 2.82
CA ALA A 75 15.23 3.59 3.97
C ALA A 75 15.31 2.08 3.64
N ARG A 76 15.05 1.67 2.40
CA ARG A 76 15.13 0.28 1.91
C ARG A 76 14.38 -0.70 2.83
N LEU A 77 13.14 -0.35 3.17
CA LEU A 77 12.33 -1.06 4.17
C LEU A 77 11.64 -2.33 3.65
N THR A 78 12.04 -2.85 2.49
CA THR A 78 11.52 -4.13 2.00
C THR A 78 12.04 -5.27 2.89
N PRO A 79 11.16 -5.99 3.61
CA PRO A 79 11.55 -7.20 4.33
C PRO A 79 11.93 -8.30 3.34
N LYS A 80 12.90 -9.13 3.73
CA LYS A 80 13.28 -10.32 2.96
C LYS A 80 12.24 -11.43 3.13
N GLU A 81 12.13 -12.29 2.12
CA GLU A 81 11.30 -13.48 2.19
C GLU A 81 11.92 -14.50 3.17
N GLY A 82 11.07 -15.15 3.96
CA GLY A 82 11.51 -16.08 5.00
C GLY A 82 10.52 -16.21 6.16
N GLU A 83 10.84 -17.09 7.09
CA GLU A 83 10.13 -17.26 8.37
C GLU A 83 10.99 -16.63 9.49
N TYR A 84 10.38 -15.72 10.25
CA TYR A 84 11.05 -14.96 11.30
C TYR A 84 10.31 -15.08 12.63
N GLU A 85 11.01 -14.84 13.72
CA GLU A 85 10.39 -14.63 15.02
C GLU A 85 9.60 -13.31 15.01
N LEU A 86 8.33 -13.35 15.41
CA LEU A 86 7.42 -12.21 15.46
C LEU A 86 7.76 -11.33 16.67
N THR A 87 8.90 -10.67 16.58
CA THR A 87 9.40 -9.73 17.58
C THR A 87 9.98 -8.52 16.87
N VAL A 88 9.73 -7.33 17.41
CA VAL A 88 10.21 -6.07 16.81
C VAL A 88 11.74 -5.95 16.86
N LYS A 89 12.40 -6.74 17.72
CA LYS A 89 13.85 -6.89 17.74
C LYS A 89 14.39 -7.54 16.46
N ASN A 90 13.58 -8.34 15.76
CA ASN A 90 13.97 -8.91 14.48
C ASN A 90 13.97 -7.82 13.41
N LYS A 91 15.10 -7.68 12.71
CA LYS A 91 15.31 -6.63 11.70
C LYS A 91 14.26 -6.64 10.59
N GLU A 92 13.84 -7.82 10.13
CA GLU A 92 12.88 -7.91 9.02
C GLU A 92 11.46 -7.61 9.48
N VAL A 93 11.09 -8.01 10.70
CA VAL A 93 9.81 -7.61 11.33
C VAL A 93 9.78 -6.11 11.60
N PHE A 94 10.88 -5.51 12.09
CA PHE A 94 11.00 -4.07 12.28
C PHE A 94 10.76 -3.30 10.98
N LYS A 95 11.45 -3.71 9.89
CA LYS A 95 11.26 -3.12 8.56
C LYS A 95 9.81 -3.26 8.10
N TRP A 96 9.22 -4.44 8.26
CA TRP A 96 7.84 -4.70 7.87
C TRP A 96 6.86 -3.79 8.61
N ILE A 97 6.92 -3.69 9.94
CA ILE A 97 6.03 -2.82 10.73
C ILE A 97 6.15 -1.36 10.27
N LEU A 98 7.38 -0.88 10.09
CA LEU A 98 7.61 0.50 9.64
C LEU A 98 7.09 0.72 8.21
N ALA A 99 7.34 -0.24 7.30
CA ALA A 99 6.81 -0.21 5.93
C ALA A 99 5.28 -0.20 5.91
N GLN A 100 4.61 -1.01 6.73
CA GLN A 100 3.15 -1.06 6.85
C GLN A 100 2.58 0.25 7.40
N GLY A 101 3.26 0.88 8.37
CA GLY A 101 2.87 2.18 8.89
C GLY A 101 2.94 3.27 7.82
N LEU A 102 4.07 3.37 7.11
CA LEU A 102 4.24 4.31 6.00
C LEU A 102 3.23 4.06 4.87
N TYR A 103 2.99 2.80 4.54
CA TYR A 103 2.01 2.39 3.54
C TYR A 103 0.60 2.82 3.94
N THR A 104 0.23 2.63 5.21
CA THR A 104 -1.08 3.06 5.74
C THR A 104 -1.26 4.57 5.68
N ILE A 105 -0.23 5.34 6.02
CA ILE A 105 -0.26 6.81 5.89
C ILE A 105 -0.47 7.20 4.42
N SER A 106 0.26 6.59 3.49
CA SER A 106 0.13 6.88 2.05
C SER A 106 -1.24 6.49 1.48
N LEU A 107 -1.83 5.41 2.00
CA LEU A 107 -3.18 4.99 1.64
C LEU A 107 -4.28 5.99 2.05
N ILE A 108 -4.05 6.90 3.00
CA ILE A 108 -5.05 7.95 3.32
C ILE A 108 -5.40 8.73 2.05
N ALA A 109 -4.39 9.14 1.27
CA ALA A 109 -4.58 9.74 -0.05
C ALA A 109 -4.88 8.67 -1.12
N GLY A 110 -4.17 7.54 -1.08
CA GLY A 110 -4.29 6.47 -2.09
C GLY A 110 -5.70 5.89 -2.23
N ARG A 111 -6.53 5.91 -1.19
CA ARG A 111 -7.89 5.34 -1.20
C ARG A 111 -8.93 6.18 -1.94
N MET A 112 -8.64 7.45 -2.28
CA MET A 112 -9.62 8.33 -2.90
C MET A 112 -10.01 7.88 -4.31
N PHE A 113 -9.05 7.41 -5.11
CA PHE A 113 -9.29 6.97 -6.49
C PHE A 113 -8.45 5.74 -6.85
N ILE A 114 -8.95 4.94 -7.80
CA ILE A 114 -8.32 3.69 -8.23
C ILE A 114 -6.86 3.85 -8.68
N HIS A 115 -6.54 4.92 -9.41
CA HIS A 115 -5.19 5.20 -9.90
C HIS A 115 -4.22 5.62 -8.78
N ALA A 116 -4.72 6.37 -7.79
CA ALA A 116 -3.92 6.75 -6.63
C ALA A 116 -3.53 5.51 -5.81
N LYS A 117 -4.48 4.59 -5.58
CA LYS A 117 -4.23 3.32 -4.89
C LYS A 117 -3.16 2.50 -5.61
N LEU A 118 -3.28 2.37 -6.94
CA LEU A 118 -2.31 1.65 -7.75
C LEU A 118 -0.92 2.29 -7.71
N LEU A 119 -0.86 3.63 -7.71
CA LEU A 119 0.39 4.37 -7.56
C LEU A 119 1.03 4.09 -6.20
N VAL A 120 0.26 4.10 -5.10
CA VAL A 120 0.76 3.73 -3.77
C VAL A 120 1.31 2.30 -3.79
N PHE A 121 0.60 1.32 -4.37
CA PHE A 121 1.12 -0.05 -4.45
C PHE A 121 2.48 -0.10 -5.15
N LYS A 122 2.62 0.61 -6.28
CA LYS A 122 3.89 0.71 -7.02
C LYS A 122 4.97 1.43 -6.21
N LEU A 123 4.65 2.54 -5.54
CA LEU A 123 5.60 3.26 -4.67
C LEU A 123 6.12 2.38 -3.55
N PHE A 124 5.28 1.50 -3.00
CA PHE A 124 5.64 0.54 -1.96
C PHE A 124 6.18 -0.79 -2.48
N GLY A 125 6.51 -0.89 -3.77
CA GLY A 125 7.30 -1.99 -4.32
C GLY A 125 6.51 -3.07 -5.06
N ALA A 126 5.19 -2.94 -5.22
CA ALA A 126 4.43 -3.87 -6.04
C ALA A 126 4.85 -3.76 -7.51
N LYS A 127 5.00 -4.92 -8.14
CA LYS A 127 5.24 -5.02 -9.58
C LYS A 127 3.91 -5.26 -10.27
N ILE A 128 3.32 -4.19 -10.81
CA ILE A 128 2.04 -4.27 -11.49
C ILE A 128 2.23 -4.00 -12.98
N GLY A 129 1.85 -4.97 -13.80
CA GLY A 129 1.94 -4.95 -15.25
C GLY A 129 1.09 -3.89 -15.95
N LYS A 130 1.25 -3.81 -17.27
CA LYS A 130 0.48 -2.94 -18.16
C LYS A 130 -0.98 -3.39 -18.22
N GLY A 131 -1.92 -2.44 -18.23
CA GLY A 131 -3.34 -2.75 -18.41
C GLY A 131 -4.01 -3.47 -17.24
N VAL A 132 -3.34 -3.59 -16.09
CA VAL A 132 -3.92 -4.24 -14.90
C VAL A 132 -5.03 -3.38 -14.29
N LEU A 133 -6.19 -3.98 -14.06
CA LEU A 133 -7.30 -3.37 -13.32
C LEU A 133 -7.28 -3.89 -11.89
N PHE A 134 -6.86 -3.06 -10.93
CA PHE A 134 -6.65 -3.50 -9.54
C PHE A 134 -7.69 -2.94 -8.57
N GLN A 135 -8.86 -3.59 -8.47
CA GLN A 135 -9.91 -3.17 -7.53
C GLN A 135 -9.75 -3.77 -6.13
N GLY A 136 -9.08 -4.92 -5.99
CA GLY A 136 -8.78 -5.55 -4.70
C GLY A 136 -7.75 -4.80 -3.83
N TRP A 137 -7.17 -5.52 -2.88
CA TRP A 137 -6.19 -5.04 -1.91
C TRP A 137 -4.98 -5.97 -1.85
N THR A 138 -3.82 -5.38 -1.61
CA THR A 138 -2.62 -6.10 -1.17
C THR A 138 -2.20 -5.59 0.20
N THR A 139 -1.87 -6.50 1.11
CA THR A 139 -1.35 -6.10 2.43
C THR A 139 0.11 -5.69 2.37
N ASP A 140 0.89 -6.28 1.46
CA ASP A 140 2.34 -6.12 1.41
C ASP A 140 2.76 -5.88 -0.06
N PRO A 141 2.63 -4.62 -0.54
CA PRO A 141 2.91 -4.30 -1.93
C PRO A 141 4.30 -4.77 -2.38
N PHE A 142 5.32 -4.62 -1.54
CA PHE A 142 6.72 -5.00 -1.80
C PHE A 142 6.95 -6.50 -2.09
N LEU A 143 5.97 -7.35 -1.81
CA LEU A 143 5.98 -8.79 -2.08
C LEU A 143 4.82 -9.21 -3.02
N THR A 144 4.24 -8.28 -3.77
CA THR A 144 3.13 -8.55 -4.70
C THR A 144 3.56 -8.31 -6.15
N GLU A 145 3.36 -9.30 -7.00
CA GLU A 145 3.57 -9.20 -8.45
C GLU A 145 2.29 -9.59 -9.20
N VAL A 146 1.88 -8.76 -10.17
CA VAL A 146 0.72 -9.00 -11.05
C VAL A 146 1.13 -8.73 -12.49
N GLY A 147 0.98 -9.73 -13.35
CA GLY A 147 1.29 -9.68 -14.77
C GLY A 147 0.34 -8.79 -15.58
N ASP A 148 0.74 -8.51 -16.82
CA ASP A 148 0.01 -7.62 -17.73
C ASP A 148 -1.42 -8.11 -18.01
N PHE A 149 -2.33 -7.15 -18.20
CA PHE A 149 -3.74 -7.36 -18.59
C PHE A 149 -4.55 -8.27 -17.65
N SER A 150 -4.08 -8.44 -16.41
CA SER A 150 -4.82 -9.15 -15.37
C SER A 150 -5.80 -8.23 -14.64
N VAL A 151 -6.90 -8.80 -14.14
CA VAL A 151 -7.93 -8.10 -13.38
C VAL A 151 -7.95 -8.64 -11.96
N ILE A 152 -7.80 -7.74 -10.98
CA ILE A 152 -7.97 -8.04 -9.56
C ILE A 152 -9.33 -7.53 -9.12
N GLY A 153 -10.29 -8.43 -8.94
CA GLY A 153 -11.67 -8.12 -8.58
C GLY A 153 -11.80 -7.35 -7.26
N GLY A 154 -12.91 -6.61 -7.13
CA GLY A 154 -13.21 -5.85 -5.91
C GLY A 154 -13.18 -6.75 -4.67
N GLY A 155 -12.68 -6.22 -3.56
CA GLY A 155 -12.63 -6.95 -2.29
C GLY A 155 -11.65 -8.13 -2.22
N ALA A 156 -11.07 -8.58 -3.35
CA ALA A 156 -10.03 -9.58 -3.35
C ALA A 156 -8.83 -9.14 -2.50
N LYS A 157 -8.21 -10.06 -1.77
CA LYS A 157 -7.11 -9.80 -0.85
C LYS A 157 -5.91 -10.65 -1.23
N ILE A 158 -4.80 -9.98 -1.51
CA ILE A 158 -3.50 -10.61 -1.74
C ILE A 158 -2.68 -10.42 -0.46
N LEU A 159 -2.41 -11.52 0.23
CA LEU A 159 -1.61 -11.54 1.46
C LEU A 159 -0.21 -12.06 1.15
N ALA A 160 0.83 -11.29 1.47
CA ALA A 160 2.21 -11.74 1.33
C ALA A 160 2.90 -12.00 2.69
N HIS A 161 2.15 -11.86 3.78
CA HIS A 161 2.56 -12.32 5.10
C HIS A 161 1.45 -13.09 5.84
N ILE A 162 1.85 -13.93 6.79
CA ILE A 162 0.94 -14.58 7.73
C ILE A 162 1.67 -14.96 9.03
N ALA A 163 0.94 -14.90 10.15
CA ALA A 163 1.40 -15.35 11.47
C ALA A 163 0.49 -16.49 11.97
N ASP A 164 0.57 -17.65 11.30
CA ASP A 164 -0.23 -18.84 11.60
C ASP A 164 0.41 -19.79 12.61
N LYS A 165 1.72 -19.61 12.89
CA LYS A 165 2.46 -20.33 13.92
C LYS A 165 2.72 -19.43 15.13
N PRO A 166 2.64 -19.94 16.37
CA PRO A 166 2.89 -19.14 17.56
C PRO A 166 4.26 -18.44 17.52
N GLY A 167 4.26 -17.12 17.68
CA GLY A 167 5.47 -16.32 17.74
C GLY A 167 6.28 -16.25 16.44
N ARG A 168 5.72 -16.67 15.30
CA ARG A 168 6.39 -16.63 13.99
C ARG A 168 5.57 -15.84 12.99
N ILE A 169 6.27 -15.24 12.03
CA ILE A 169 5.70 -14.59 10.85
C ILE A 169 6.43 -15.05 9.61
N ILE A 170 5.67 -15.34 8.56
CA ILE A 170 6.17 -15.75 7.25
C ILE A 170 5.97 -14.59 6.29
N PHE A 171 7.00 -14.23 5.55
CA PHE A 171 6.95 -13.32 4.41
C PHE A 171 7.24 -14.10 3.14
N ARG A 172 6.30 -14.14 2.19
CA ARG A 172 6.47 -14.83 0.91
C ARG A 172 5.80 -14.08 -0.21
N ARG A 173 6.52 -13.93 -1.31
CA ARG A 173 6.03 -13.22 -2.49
C ARG A 173 4.87 -13.97 -3.12
N VAL A 174 3.83 -13.22 -3.47
CA VAL A 174 2.73 -13.71 -4.31
C VAL A 174 2.97 -13.26 -5.73
N LYS A 175 2.83 -14.19 -6.68
CA LYS A 175 2.97 -13.92 -8.11
C LYS A 175 1.70 -14.31 -8.83
N ILE A 176 1.12 -13.36 -9.55
CA ILE A 176 -0.01 -13.58 -10.45
C ILE A 176 0.46 -13.32 -11.87
N GLY A 177 0.25 -14.29 -12.76
CA GLY A 177 0.61 -14.21 -14.17
C GLY A 177 -0.15 -13.14 -14.96
N LYS A 178 0.00 -13.21 -16.28
CA LYS A 178 -0.67 -12.35 -17.26
C LYS A 178 -2.05 -12.89 -17.61
N TYR A 179 -2.95 -11.99 -18.01
CA TYR A 179 -4.31 -12.33 -18.45
C TYR A 179 -5.11 -13.13 -17.42
N CYS A 180 -4.85 -12.93 -16.13
CA CYS A 180 -5.57 -13.60 -15.05
C CYS A 180 -6.81 -12.80 -14.63
N LEU A 181 -7.86 -13.49 -14.19
CA LEU A 181 -9.04 -12.89 -13.59
C LEU A 181 -9.16 -13.36 -12.15
N ILE A 182 -8.92 -12.49 -11.18
CA ILE A 182 -9.11 -12.79 -9.77
C ILE A 182 -10.50 -12.35 -9.35
N GLY A 183 -11.35 -13.32 -8.99
CA GLY A 183 -12.74 -13.09 -8.62
C GLY A 183 -12.93 -12.16 -7.42
N PHE A 184 -14.14 -11.61 -7.30
CA PHE A 184 -14.54 -10.75 -6.18
C PHE A 184 -14.32 -11.46 -4.84
N ASN A 185 -13.76 -10.76 -3.85
CA ASN A 185 -13.46 -11.30 -2.52
C ASN A 185 -12.58 -12.57 -2.48
N ALA A 186 -11.90 -12.95 -3.56
CA ALA A 186 -10.94 -14.04 -3.52
C ALA A 186 -9.79 -13.71 -2.56
N LEU A 187 -9.29 -14.72 -1.84
CA LEU A 187 -8.20 -14.59 -0.89
C LEU A 187 -7.00 -15.40 -1.38
N ILE A 188 -5.90 -14.72 -1.66
CA ILE A 188 -4.64 -15.34 -2.11
C ILE A 188 -3.64 -15.27 -0.96
N MET A 189 -3.21 -16.44 -0.48
CA MET A 189 -2.32 -16.56 0.66
C MET A 189 -0.82 -16.45 0.28
N PRO A 190 0.08 -16.22 1.25
CA PRO A 190 1.50 -15.99 0.97
C PRO A 190 2.17 -17.14 0.22
N GLY A 191 3.05 -16.77 -0.72
CA GLY A 191 3.81 -17.74 -1.53
C GLY A 191 3.06 -18.32 -2.72
N ALA A 192 1.78 -18.00 -2.91
CA ALA A 192 1.01 -18.47 -4.06
C ALA A 192 1.60 -17.98 -5.39
N VAL A 193 1.64 -18.86 -6.37
CA VAL A 193 2.08 -18.59 -7.75
C VAL A 193 0.99 -19.04 -8.71
N LEU A 194 0.38 -18.09 -9.39
CA LEU A 194 -0.62 -18.33 -10.43
C LEU A 194 0.05 -18.10 -11.78
N ASP A 195 0.02 -19.10 -12.65
CA ASP A 195 0.49 -18.97 -14.03
C ASP A 195 -0.42 -18.01 -14.84
N ASP A 196 -0.04 -17.79 -16.11
CA ASP A 196 -0.84 -17.00 -17.04
C ASP A 196 -2.21 -17.67 -17.29
N TYR A 197 -3.24 -16.86 -17.56
CA TYR A 197 -4.61 -17.31 -17.86
C TYR A 197 -5.32 -18.07 -16.73
N VAL A 198 -4.97 -17.78 -15.48
CA VAL A 198 -5.70 -18.29 -14.31
C VAL A 198 -6.95 -17.46 -14.03
N ILE A 199 -8.08 -18.12 -13.83
CA ILE A 199 -9.35 -17.52 -13.42
C ILE A 199 -9.70 -18.06 -12.03
N LEU A 200 -9.83 -17.17 -11.05
CA LEU A 200 -10.36 -17.51 -9.73
C LEU A 200 -11.83 -17.11 -9.65
N GLY A 201 -12.67 -18.02 -9.15
CA GLY A 201 -14.05 -17.72 -8.79
C GLY A 201 -14.14 -16.65 -7.69
N ALA A 202 -15.33 -16.08 -7.53
CA ALA A 202 -15.60 -15.22 -6.38
C ALA A 202 -15.43 -16.03 -5.08
N TYR A 203 -14.92 -15.38 -4.03
CA TYR A 203 -14.68 -15.97 -2.70
C TYR A 203 -13.69 -17.14 -2.66
N THR A 204 -13.00 -17.44 -3.76
CA THR A 204 -12.03 -18.54 -3.81
C THR A 204 -10.83 -18.28 -2.88
N LEU A 205 -10.40 -19.30 -2.15
CA LEU A 205 -9.21 -19.29 -1.28
C LEU A 205 -8.08 -20.04 -1.97
N ILE A 206 -6.96 -19.35 -2.21
CA ILE A 206 -5.72 -19.99 -2.66
C ILE A 206 -4.80 -20.19 -1.46
N PRO A 207 -4.50 -21.45 -1.06
CA PRO A 207 -3.63 -21.74 0.08
C PRO A 207 -2.20 -21.23 -0.09
N LYS A 208 -1.46 -21.20 1.04
CA LYS A 208 -0.04 -20.83 1.04
C LYS A 208 0.76 -21.71 0.09
N ASP A 209 1.71 -21.12 -0.62
CA ASP A 209 2.62 -21.80 -1.56
C ASP A 209 1.94 -22.57 -2.70
N ALA A 210 0.62 -22.43 -2.87
CA ALA A 210 -0.09 -23.09 -3.94
C ALA A 210 0.42 -22.62 -5.30
N LYS A 211 0.56 -23.56 -6.23
CA LYS A 211 0.90 -23.29 -7.62
C LYS A 211 -0.28 -23.68 -8.48
N LEU A 212 -0.83 -22.73 -9.20
CA LEU A 212 -1.98 -22.96 -10.07
C LEU A 212 -1.52 -22.89 -11.52
N ASP A 213 -1.84 -23.94 -12.28
CA ASP A 213 -1.74 -23.90 -13.73
C ASP A 213 -2.95 -23.17 -14.34
N ARG A 214 -2.86 -22.92 -15.65
CA ARG A 214 -3.90 -22.26 -16.42
C ARG A 214 -5.26 -22.94 -16.24
N GLY A 215 -6.31 -22.15 -16.05
CA GLY A 215 -7.66 -22.70 -15.92
C GLY A 215 -8.55 -21.95 -14.93
N LEU A 216 -9.73 -22.52 -14.68
CA LEU A 216 -10.71 -22.03 -13.72
C LEU A 216 -10.56 -22.77 -12.39
N TRP A 217 -10.36 -22.00 -11.33
CA TRP A 217 -10.25 -22.49 -9.96
C TRP A 217 -11.36 -21.90 -9.11
N VAL A 218 -12.11 -22.77 -8.44
CA VAL A 218 -13.20 -22.42 -7.53
C VAL A 218 -13.08 -23.23 -6.25
N GLY A 219 -13.34 -22.61 -5.10
CA GLY A 219 -13.27 -23.26 -3.78
C GLY A 219 -12.71 -22.36 -2.69
#